data_AF-A0A9E1W290-F1
#
_entry.id   AF-A0A9E1W290-F1
#
_cell.length_a   1.000
_cell.length_b   1.000
_cell.length_c   1.000
_cell.angle_alpha   90.00
_cell.angle_beta   90.00
_cell.angle_gamma   90.00
#
_symmetry.space_group_name_H-M   'P 1'
#
loop_
_entity.id
_entity.type
_entity.pdbx_description
1 polymer ?
#
loop_
_entity_poly.entity_id
_entity_poly.type
_entity_poly.pdbx_seq_one_letter_code
_entity_poly.pdbx_strand_id
1 'polypeptide(L)'
;MSYFSKKSLTFLRGLHRNNSKTWFDEHRKEYQEHWREPYLALAEDLCEAISLGEPEYELDPKRAIYRINRDIRFSNDKTPYKTNLGITIGRREKHDPSWPAYTVRLG
;
A
#
# COMPACT_ATOMS: atom_id res chain seq x y z
N MET A 1 -1.94 -16.24 9.07
CA MET A 1 -2.97 -15.19 9.18
C MET A 1 -3.34 -14.72 7.78
N SER A 2 -4.61 -14.38 7.52
CA SER A 2 -5.03 -13.79 6.24
C SER A 2 -5.34 -12.32 6.47
N TYR A 3 -4.46 -11.42 6.05
CA TYR A 3 -4.69 -9.97 6.19
C TYR A 3 -5.91 -9.53 5.38
N PHE A 4 -5.98 -9.99 4.13
CA PHE A 4 -7.05 -9.60 3.22
C PHE A 4 -8.22 -10.58 3.30
N SER A 5 -9.42 -10.02 3.39
CA SER A 5 -10.67 -10.77 3.41
C SER A 5 -11.30 -10.83 2.02
N LYS A 6 -12.37 -11.62 1.86
CA LYS A 6 -13.20 -11.56 0.65
C LYS A 6 -13.71 -10.15 0.35
N LYS A 7 -14.01 -9.34 1.39
CA LYS A 7 -14.45 -7.95 1.23
C LYS A 7 -13.34 -7.06 0.65
N SER A 8 -12.08 -7.30 1.04
CA SER A 8 -10.92 -6.62 0.46
C SER A 8 -10.86 -6.83 -1.06
N LEU A 9 -11.04 -8.09 -1.49
CA LEU A 9 -11.06 -8.44 -2.92
C LEU A 9 -12.29 -7.87 -3.64
N THR A 10 -13.45 -7.85 -2.98
CA THR A 10 -14.67 -7.23 -3.54
C THR A 10 -14.48 -5.73 -3.75
N PHE A 11 -13.92 -5.02 -2.77
CA PHE A 11 -13.61 -3.59 -2.89
C PHE A 11 -12.66 -3.35 -4.07
N LEU A 12 -11.55 -4.10 -4.17
CA LEU A 12 -10.62 -3.95 -5.28
C LEU A 12 -11.27 -4.18 -6.66
N ARG A 13 -12.12 -5.20 -6.79
CA ARG A 13 -12.86 -5.44 -8.04
C ARG A 13 -13.82 -4.30 -8.35
N GLY A 14 -14.49 -3.76 -7.34
CA GLY A 14 -15.34 -2.58 -7.47
C GLY A 14 -14.55 -1.36 -7.94
N LEU A 15 -13.42 -1.09 -7.30
CA LEU A 15 -12.51 0.01 -7.66
C LEU A 15 -11.95 -0.13 -9.07
N HIS A 16 -11.57 -1.35 -9.48
CA HIS A 16 -11.09 -1.61 -10.83
C HIS A 16 -12.15 -1.31 -11.89
N ARG A 17 -13.43 -1.61 -11.61
CA ARG A 17 -14.53 -1.33 -12.54
C ARG A 17 -14.96 0.13 -12.54
N ASN A 18 -14.88 0.81 -11.39
CA ASN A 18 -15.41 2.15 -11.17
C ASN A 18 -14.33 3.10 -10.65
N ASN A 19 -13.19 3.17 -11.34
CA ASN A 19 -12.03 3.94 -10.89
C ASN A 19 -12.24 5.45 -11.12
N SER A 20 -13.06 6.06 -10.26
CA SER A 20 -13.39 7.48 -10.27
C SER A 20 -13.41 8.04 -8.85
N LYS A 21 -13.19 9.35 -8.72
CA LYS A 21 -13.19 10.02 -7.40
C LYS A 21 -14.55 9.91 -6.70
N THR A 22 -15.64 10.07 -7.44
CA THR A 22 -17.01 10.00 -6.90
C THR A 22 -17.28 8.64 -6.29
N TRP A 23 -16.99 7.56 -7.04
CA TRP A 23 -17.18 6.20 -6.55
C TRP A 23 -16.29 5.92 -5.32
N PHE A 24 -15.03 6.36 -5.35
CA PHE A 24 -14.13 6.16 -4.21
C PHE A 24 -14.60 6.89 -2.95
N ASP A 25 -15.10 8.12 -3.08
CA ASP A 25 -15.59 8.88 -1.94
C ASP A 25 -16.84 8.23 -1.31
N GLU A 26 -17.73 7.64 -2.12
CA GLU A 26 -18.87 6.83 -1.65
C GLU A 26 -18.41 5.55 -0.91
N HIS A 27 -17.33 4.92 -1.36
CA HIS A 27 -16.81 3.66 -0.79
C HIS A 27 -15.62 3.88 0.16
N ARG A 28 -15.41 5.12 0.62
CA ARG A 28 -14.25 5.50 1.44
C ARG A 28 -14.17 4.71 2.75
N LYS A 29 -15.31 4.37 3.34
CA LYS A 29 -15.38 3.56 4.56
C LYS A 29 -14.89 2.13 4.31
N GLU A 30 -15.35 1.50 3.23
CA GLU A 30 -14.90 0.16 2.83
C GLU A 30 -13.41 0.15 2.48
N TYR A 31 -12.92 1.20 1.81
CA TYR A 31 -11.49 1.36 1.59
C TYR A 31 -10.72 1.37 2.91
N GLN A 32 -11.15 2.15 3.90
CA GLN A 32 -10.44 2.20 5.19
C GLN A 32 -10.48 0.84 5.88
N GLU A 33 -11.66 0.28 6.11
CA GLU A 33 -11.84 -0.93 6.91
C GLU A 33 -11.33 -2.21 6.24
N HIS A 34 -11.51 -2.33 4.93
CA HIS A 34 -11.30 -3.60 4.22
C HIS A 34 -10.06 -3.59 3.33
N TRP A 35 -9.45 -2.44 3.07
CA TRP A 35 -8.23 -2.37 2.27
C TRP A 35 -7.07 -1.75 3.04
N ARG A 36 -7.24 -0.54 3.59
CA ARG A 36 -6.17 0.22 4.23
C ARG A 36 -5.69 -0.40 5.53
N GLU A 37 -6.59 -0.77 6.44
CA GLU A 37 -6.19 -1.38 7.73
C GLU A 37 -5.51 -2.74 7.54
N PRO A 38 -6.03 -3.68 6.72
CA PRO A 38 -5.31 -4.91 6.36
C PRO A 38 -3.93 -4.67 5.74
N TYR A 39 -3.82 -3.64 4.91
CA TYR A 39 -2.59 -3.29 4.24
C TYR A 39 -1.53 -2.73 5.21
N LEU A 40 -1.96 -1.94 6.19
CA LEU A 40 -1.11 -1.48 7.29
C LEU A 40 -0.66 -2.63 8.18
N ALA A 41 -1.57 -3.54 8.55
CA ALA A 41 -1.22 -4.70 9.38
C ALA A 41 -0.15 -5.59 8.70
N LEU A 42 -0.24 -5.79 7.37
CA LEU A 42 0.81 -6.47 6.63
C LEU A 42 2.14 -5.71 6.67
N ALA A 43 2.12 -4.39 6.54
CA ALA A 43 3.32 -3.57 6.59
C ALA A 43 3.96 -3.56 7.99
N GLU A 44 3.14 -3.56 9.06
CA GLU A 44 3.58 -3.68 10.45
C GLU A 44 4.36 -4.97 10.67
N ASP A 45 3.79 -6.12 10.31
CA ASP A 45 4.44 -7.41 10.48
C ASP A 45 5.73 -7.53 9.64
N LEU A 46 5.76 -6.94 8.44
CA LEU A 46 6.97 -6.92 7.61
C LEU A 46 8.07 -6.02 8.21
N CYS A 47 7.71 -4.84 8.71
CA CYS A 47 8.65 -3.94 9.38
C CYS A 47 9.23 -4.61 10.63
N GLU A 48 8.40 -5.25 11.45
CA GLU A 48 8.85 -5.96 12.65
C GLU A 48 9.81 -7.10 12.28
N ALA A 49 9.44 -7.94 11.32
CA ALA A 49 10.26 -9.07 10.88
C ALA A 49 11.63 -8.65 10.35
N ILE A 50 11.70 -7.59 9.55
CA ILE A 50 12.98 -7.06 9.02
C ILE A 50 13.82 -6.47 10.15
N SER A 51 13.18 -5.73 11.07
CA SER A 51 13.89 -5.05 12.16
C SER A 51 14.60 -5.98 13.14
N LEU A 52 14.14 -7.23 13.26
CA LEU A 52 14.78 -8.25 14.10
C LEU A 52 16.17 -8.63 13.58
N GLY A 53 16.40 -8.59 12.26
CA GLY A 53 17.70 -8.85 11.64
C GLY A 53 18.48 -7.58 11.33
N GLU A 54 17.78 -6.48 11.06
CA GLU A 54 18.37 -5.26 10.50
C GLU A 54 17.77 -4.01 11.19
N PRO A 55 18.25 -3.64 12.38
CA PRO A 55 17.66 -2.57 13.20
C PRO A 55 17.75 -1.16 12.56
N GLU A 56 18.62 -0.97 11.56
CA GLU A 56 18.74 0.27 10.79
C GLU A 56 17.58 0.55 9.82
N TYR A 57 16.64 -0.38 9.63
CA TYR A 57 15.50 -0.22 8.72
C TYR A 57 14.32 0.56 9.33
N GLU A 58 13.49 1.10 8.45
CA GLU A 58 12.29 1.89 8.76
C GLU A 58 11.26 1.04 9.49
N LEU A 59 10.78 1.57 10.62
CA LEU A 59 9.77 0.93 11.46
C LEU A 59 8.39 1.54 11.30
N ASP A 60 8.26 2.69 10.63
CA ASP A 60 6.93 3.29 10.42
C ASP A 60 6.20 2.63 9.23
N PRO A 61 5.23 1.73 9.48
CA PRO A 61 4.48 1.04 8.42
C PRO A 61 3.72 2.02 7.53
N LYS A 62 3.33 3.20 8.06
CA LYS A 62 2.59 4.22 7.29
C LYS A 62 3.47 4.88 6.24
N ARG A 63 4.79 4.93 6.48
CA ARG A 63 5.78 5.42 5.51
C ARG A 63 6.17 4.33 4.51
N ALA A 64 6.08 3.07 4.90
CA ALA A 64 6.41 1.93 4.04
C ALA A 64 5.34 1.67 2.96
N ILE A 65 4.06 1.92 3.25
CA ILE A 65 2.97 1.68 2.30
C ILE A 65 2.85 2.77 1.22
N TYR A 66 2.51 2.37 0.00
CA TYR A 66 2.22 3.32 -1.07
C TYR A 66 0.85 3.97 -0.91
N ARG A 67 0.76 5.23 -1.33
CA ARG A 67 -0.52 5.93 -1.44
C ARG A 67 -1.38 5.30 -2.53
N ILE A 68 -2.69 5.24 -2.27
CA ILE A 68 -3.65 4.72 -3.25
C ILE A 68 -3.76 5.61 -4.50
N ASN A 69 -3.50 6.91 -4.41
CA ASN A 69 -3.54 7.79 -5.58
C ASN A 69 -2.45 7.42 -6.60
N ARG A 70 -2.84 7.36 -7.86
CA ARG A 70 -1.93 7.18 -8.99
C ARG A 70 -1.41 8.54 -9.45
N ASP A 71 -0.11 8.64 -9.70
CA ASP A 71 0.45 9.79 -10.42
C ASP A 71 0.15 9.62 -11.92
N ILE A 72 -0.73 10.47 -12.44
CA ILE A 72 -1.23 10.39 -13.81
C ILE A 72 -0.68 11.47 -14.74
N ARG A 73 0.26 12.31 -14.27
CA ARG A 73 0.79 13.45 -15.05
C ARG A 73 1.36 13.01 -16.39
N PHE A 74 2.06 11.89 -16.41
CA PHE A 74 2.74 11.35 -17.60
C PHE A 74 2.13 10.04 -18.11
N SER A 75 1.05 9.55 -17.49
CA SER A 75 0.41 8.28 -17.87
C SER A 75 -0.63 8.50 -18.96
N ASN A 76 -0.69 7.61 -19.96
CA ASN A 76 -1.80 7.55 -20.91
C ASN A 76 -3.09 7.09 -20.23
N ASP A 77 -2.97 6.20 -19.24
CA ASP A 77 -4.07 5.81 -18.36
C ASP A 77 -4.28 6.87 -17.27
N LYS A 78 -5.47 7.48 -17.28
CA LYS A 78 -5.85 8.58 -16.37
C LYS A 78 -6.67 8.12 -15.16
N THR A 79 -6.75 6.82 -14.87
CA THR A 79 -7.43 6.36 -13.66
C THR A 79 -6.78 6.94 -12.39
N PRO A 80 -7.55 7.56 -11.48
CA PRO A 80 -7.02 8.29 -10.32
C PRO A 80 -6.43 7.40 -9.22
N TYR A 81 -6.82 6.13 -9.13
CA TYR A 81 -6.42 5.23 -8.05
C TYR A 81 -5.68 3.99 -8.56
N LYS A 82 -4.74 3.50 -7.76
CA LYS A 82 -4.04 2.23 -7.96
C LYS A 82 -4.93 1.07 -7.54
N THR A 83 -4.84 -0.02 -8.29
CA THR A 83 -5.52 -1.31 -8.02
C THR A 83 -4.55 -2.39 -7.52
N ASN A 84 -3.30 -2.02 -7.28
CA ASN A 84 -2.25 -2.86 -6.75
C ASN A 84 -1.73 -2.31 -5.41
N LEU A 85 -0.96 -3.11 -4.69
CA LEU A 85 -0.28 -2.72 -3.46
C LEU A 85 1.24 -2.72 -3.64
N GLY A 86 1.91 -1.82 -2.93
CA GLY A 86 3.36 -1.70 -2.95
C GLY A 86 3.90 -1.26 -1.59
N ILE A 87 4.68 -2.10 -0.92
CA ILE A 87 5.34 -1.78 0.35
C ILE A 87 6.82 -1.66 0.05
N THR A 88 7.46 -0.58 0.52
CA THR A 88 8.92 -0.42 0.45
C THR A 88 9.45 -0.09 1.83
N ILE A 89 10.33 -0.95 2.33
CA ILE A 89 10.99 -0.80 3.64
C ILE A 89 12.45 -0.50 3.34
N GLY A 90 12.86 0.73 3.59
CA GLY A 90 14.23 1.22 3.43
C GLY A 90 14.86 1.55 4.77
N ARG A 91 16.03 2.17 4.76
CA ARG A 91 16.71 2.62 5.97
C ARG A 91 15.88 3.66 6.73
N ARG A 92 15.96 3.64 8.06
CA ARG A 92 15.26 4.56 8.98
C ARG A 92 15.68 6.02 8.76
N GLU A 93 16.97 6.23 8.52
CA GLU A 93 17.53 7.53 8.18
C GLU A 93 17.41 7.81 6.67
N LYS A 94 17.48 9.09 6.30
CA LYS A 94 17.28 9.66 4.94
C LYS A 94 17.47 8.67 3.80
N HIS A 95 16.59 8.78 2.79
CA HIS A 95 16.63 8.03 1.53
C HIS A 95 18.03 8.05 0.90
N ASP A 96 18.87 7.10 1.29
CA ASP A 96 20.23 6.92 0.81
C ASP A 96 20.16 5.93 -0.34
N PRO A 97 20.38 6.37 -1.59
CA PRO A 97 20.30 5.50 -2.75
C PRO A 97 21.39 4.41 -2.78
N SER A 98 22.40 4.48 -1.90
CA SER A 98 23.42 3.43 -1.76
C SER A 98 22.97 2.26 -0.88
N TRP A 99 21.87 2.41 -0.12
CA TRP A 99 21.39 1.38 0.80
C TRP A 99 20.31 0.50 0.16
N PRO A 100 20.36 -0.83 0.35
CA PRO A 100 19.32 -1.73 -0.18
C PRO A 100 17.97 -1.50 0.53
N ALA A 101 16.88 -1.71 -0.21
CA ALA A 101 15.52 -1.63 0.31
C ALA A 101 14.72 -2.88 -0.08
N TYR A 102 13.85 -3.32 0.81
CA TYR A 102 12.92 -4.42 0.53
C TYR A 102 11.66 -3.86 -0.10
N THR A 103 11.21 -4.45 -1.20
CA THR A 103 9.96 -4.05 -1.86
C THR A 103 9.06 -5.24 -2.10
N VAL A 104 7.83 -5.16 -1.62
CA VAL A 104 6.76 -6.12 -1.88
C VAL A 104 5.74 -5.45 -2.80
N ARG A 105 5.47 -6.07 -3.96
CA ARG A 105 4.39 -5.64 -4.85
C ARG A 105 3.45 -6.81 -5.10
N LEU A 106 2.15 -6.56 -4.93
CA LEU A 106 1.11 -7.52 -5.28
C LEU A 106 0.08 -6.83 -6.17
N GLY A 107 -0.20 -7.43 -7.32
CA GLY A 107 -1.08 -6.89 -8.35
C GLY A 107 -0.68 -7.37 -9.73
#